data_AF-A0A7S4GDS8-F1
#
_entry.id   AF-A0A7S4GDS8-F1
#
_cell.length_a   1.000
_cell.length_b   1.000
_cell.length_c   1.000
_cell.angle_alpha   90.00
_cell.angle_beta   90.00
_cell.angle_gamma   90.00
#
_symmetry.space_group_name_H-M   'P 1'
#
loop_
_entity.id
_entity.type
_entity.pdbx_description
1 polymer ?
#
loop_
_entity_poly.entity_id
_entity_poly.type
_entity_poly.pdbx_seq_one_letter_code
_entity_poly.pdbx_strand_id
1 'polypeptide(L)'
;AVQHPKGTRPSAFNAQLLCSFGLSEMDNVISGGLAIGTVMLCEEDMFAHYSDTLLSYYVAEGVACKHVVISVDSNLQSDEEYFASLPCVTDIEEKDHKDESLSKANLKIAWQYEKYMKPTESTRPP
;
A
#
# COMPACT_ATOMS: atom_id res chain seq x y z
N ALA A 1 -24.23 14.63 10.10
CA ALA A 1 -23.18 13.63 10.38
C ALA A 1 -21.93 14.37 10.85
N VAL A 2 -21.23 13.89 11.87
CA VAL A 2 -19.96 14.50 12.30
C VAL A 2 -18.94 14.26 11.19
N GLN A 3 -18.36 15.33 10.64
CA GLN A 3 -17.33 15.24 9.62
C GLN A 3 -15.97 15.07 10.30
N HIS A 4 -15.37 13.89 10.17
CA HIS A 4 -14.05 13.61 10.71
C HIS A 4 -12.94 14.07 9.73
N PRO A 5 -11.72 14.36 10.22
CA PRO A 5 -10.57 14.61 9.36
C PRO A 5 -10.36 13.47 8.35
N LYS A 6 -9.86 13.80 7.15
CA LYS A 6 -9.54 12.79 6.14
C LYS A 6 -8.50 11.79 6.69
N GLY A 7 -8.60 10.52 6.31
CA GLY A 7 -7.69 9.48 6.81
C GLY A 7 -7.95 9.04 8.25
N THR A 8 -9.02 9.54 8.90
CA THR A 8 -9.37 9.14 10.27
C THR A 8 -10.67 8.36 10.31
N ARG A 9 -10.72 7.35 11.20
CA ARG A 9 -11.92 6.56 11.46
C ARG A 9 -12.16 6.41 12.97
N PRO A 10 -13.42 6.43 13.44
CA PRO A 10 -13.70 6.16 14.84
C PRO A 10 -13.44 4.68 15.16
N SER A 11 -12.74 4.44 16.26
CA SER A 11 -12.53 3.11 16.84
C SER A 11 -13.87 2.48 17.24
N ALA A 12 -14.00 1.18 17.02
CA ALA A 12 -15.19 0.41 17.40
C ALA A 12 -15.37 0.31 18.93
N PHE A 13 -14.29 0.42 19.71
CA PHE A 13 -14.33 0.18 21.15
C PHE A 13 -14.65 1.43 21.98
N ASN A 14 -14.08 2.58 21.61
CA ASN A 14 -14.14 3.80 22.41
C ASN A 14 -14.46 5.06 21.60
N ALA A 15 -14.79 4.91 20.30
CA ALA A 15 -15.02 6.01 19.37
C ALA A 15 -13.86 7.03 19.25
N GLN A 16 -12.66 6.70 19.76
CA GLN A 16 -11.47 7.50 19.56
C GLN A 16 -11.08 7.46 18.09
N LEU A 17 -10.63 8.60 17.56
CA LEU A 17 -10.19 8.65 16.17
C LEU A 17 -8.86 7.90 16.02
N LEU A 18 -8.81 7.02 15.02
CA LEU A 18 -7.64 6.28 14.59
C LEU A 18 -7.15 6.82 13.25
N CYS A 19 -5.84 6.86 13.06
CA CYS A 19 -5.14 7.17 11.82
C CYS A 19 -4.55 5.89 11.22
N SER A 20 -4.67 5.70 9.91
CA SER A 20 -4.13 4.52 9.22
C SER A 20 -2.60 4.56 9.13
N PHE A 21 -1.98 3.38 9.07
CA PHE A 21 -0.57 3.18 8.72
C PHE A 21 -0.25 3.27 7.22
N GLY A 22 -1.26 3.44 6.36
CA GLY A 22 -1.09 3.28 4.90
C GLY A 22 -0.91 1.82 4.47
N LEU A 23 -1.00 0.88 5.41
CA LEU A 23 -0.87 -0.56 5.21
C LEU A 23 -2.04 -1.27 5.90
N SER A 24 -2.92 -1.89 5.10
CA SER A 24 -4.10 -2.59 5.63
C SER A 24 -3.75 -3.73 6.59
N GLU A 25 -2.65 -4.44 6.32
CA GLU A 25 -2.17 -5.52 7.19
C GLU A 25 -1.77 -5.00 8.58
N MET A 26 -1.05 -3.87 8.63
CA MET A 26 -0.63 -3.26 9.89
C MET A 26 -1.82 -2.70 10.66
N ASP A 27 -2.73 -2.02 9.97
CA ASP A 27 -3.96 -1.53 10.57
C ASP A 27 -4.76 -2.66 11.20
N ASN A 28 -4.89 -3.81 10.52
CA ASN A 28 -5.61 -4.96 11.06
C ASN A 28 -4.95 -5.51 12.34
N VAL A 29 -3.62 -5.54 12.39
CA VAL A 29 -2.87 -5.97 13.58
C VAL A 29 -3.07 -5.01 14.76
N ILE A 30 -3.10 -3.70 14.50
CA ILE A 30 -3.25 -2.65 15.53
C ILE A 30 -4.72 -2.24 15.73
N SER A 31 -5.68 -3.11 15.35
CA SER A 31 -7.11 -2.89 15.57
C SER A 31 -7.69 -1.62 14.89
N GLY A 32 -7.19 -1.32 13.69
CA GLY A 32 -7.69 -0.27 12.80
C GLY A 32 -6.78 0.96 12.70
N GLY A 33 -5.61 0.97 13.34
CA GLY A 33 -4.60 2.01 13.19
C GLY A 33 -4.23 2.70 14.50
N LEU A 34 -3.46 3.79 14.41
CA LEU A 34 -2.91 4.50 15.56
C LEU A 34 -3.91 5.52 16.11
N ALA A 35 -4.16 5.48 17.42
CA ALA A 35 -5.07 6.43 18.05
C ALA A 35 -4.48 7.86 18.09
N ILE A 36 -5.29 8.86 17.74
CA ILE A 36 -4.83 10.26 17.75
C ILE A 36 -4.44 10.68 19.17
N GLY A 37 -3.32 11.41 19.27
CA GLY A 37 -2.77 11.89 20.54
C GLY A 37 -1.88 10.86 21.26
N THR A 38 -1.52 9.77 20.59
CA THR A 38 -0.60 8.75 21.11
C THR A 38 0.76 8.80 20.40
N VAL A 39 1.75 8.15 21.00
CA VAL A 39 3.09 8.00 20.46
C VAL A 39 3.35 6.52 20.23
N MET A 40 3.88 6.17 19.06
CA MET A 40 4.33 4.82 18.73
C MET A 40 5.85 4.80 18.71
N LEU A 41 6.44 3.76 19.30
CA LEU A 41 7.85 3.44 19.16
C LEU A 41 7.96 2.15 18.35
N CYS A 42 8.78 2.18 17.30
CA CYS A 42 9.10 1.01 16.50
C CYS A 42 10.58 0.67 16.72
N GLU A 43 10.85 -0.49 17.33
CA GLU A 43 12.21 -0.99 17.51
C GLU A 43 12.54 -1.97 16.39
N GLU A 44 13.76 -1.86 15.89
CA GLU A 44 14.27 -2.65 14.77
C GLU A 44 15.41 -3.56 15.25
N ASP A 45 15.43 -4.80 14.76
CA ASP A 45 16.57 -5.70 14.96
C ASP A 45 17.76 -5.28 14.08
N MET A 46 18.98 -5.65 14.50
CA MET A 46 20.25 -5.21 13.90
C MET A 46 20.37 -5.48 12.39
N PHE A 47 19.66 -6.50 11.88
CA PHE A 47 19.70 -6.90 10.47
C PHE A 47 18.42 -6.60 9.69
N ALA A 48 17.44 -5.93 10.32
CA ALA A 48 16.20 -5.52 9.67
C ALA A 48 16.25 -4.04 9.27
N HIS A 49 15.52 -3.69 8.21
CA HIS A 49 15.28 -2.31 7.74
C HIS A 49 13.80 -2.06 7.41
N TYR A 50 12.91 -2.76 8.10
CA TYR A 50 11.46 -2.66 7.97
C TYR A 50 10.88 -1.46 8.72
N SER A 51 11.51 -0.98 9.80
CA SER A 51 10.97 0.14 10.58
C SER A 51 10.88 1.42 9.74
N ASP A 52 11.93 1.70 8.96
CA ASP A 52 12.01 2.84 8.06
C ASP A 52 10.98 2.74 6.92
N THR A 53 10.78 1.53 6.39
CA THR A 53 9.74 1.26 5.39
C THR A 53 8.35 1.52 5.97
N LEU A 54 8.07 1.02 7.18
CA LEU A 54 6.79 1.21 7.87
C LEU A 54 6.53 2.69 8.16
N LEU A 55 7.56 3.42 8.61
CA LEU A 55 7.48 4.86 8.85
C LEU A 55 7.20 5.62 7.54
N SER A 56 7.85 5.23 6.44
CA SER A 56 7.62 5.80 5.11
C SER A 56 6.16 5.62 4.66
N TYR A 57 5.56 4.45 4.90
CA TYR A 57 4.13 4.24 4.63
C TYR A 57 3.23 5.14 5.50
N TYR A 58 3.52 5.27 6.79
CA TYR A 58 2.75 6.13 7.68
C TYR A 58 2.82 7.61 7.26
N VAL A 59 4.02 8.06 6.87
CA VAL A 59 4.23 9.41 6.35
C VAL A 59 3.50 9.61 5.02
N ALA A 60 3.60 8.67 4.10
CA ALA A 60 2.91 8.72 2.81
C ALA A 60 1.38 8.80 2.97
N GLU A 61 0.81 8.04 3.90
CA GLU A 61 -0.62 8.10 4.24
C GLU A 61 -1.01 9.49 4.75
N GLY A 62 -0.20 10.08 5.64
CA GLY A 62 -0.39 11.45 6.11
C GLY A 62 -0.37 12.47 4.98
N VAL A 63 0.59 12.36 4.06
CA VAL A 63 0.69 13.22 2.87
C VAL A 63 -0.53 13.05 1.95
N ALA A 64 -0.94 11.81 1.67
CA ALA A 64 -2.12 11.51 0.85
C ALA A 64 -3.41 12.08 1.46
N CYS A 65 -3.52 12.04 2.79
CA CYS A 65 -4.63 12.60 3.54
C CYS A 65 -4.57 14.13 3.70
N LYS A 66 -3.52 14.78 3.21
CA LYS A 66 -3.24 16.22 3.35
C LYS A 66 -3.06 16.66 4.80
N HIS A 67 -2.46 15.81 5.63
CA HIS A 67 -2.04 16.15 6.98
C HIS A 67 -0.74 16.94 6.95
N VAL A 68 -0.50 17.71 8.01
CA VAL A 68 0.81 18.35 8.22
C VAL A 68 1.72 17.28 8.80
N VAL A 69 2.75 16.91 8.03
CA VAL A 69 3.78 15.96 8.46
C VAL A 69 5.03 16.73 8.85
N ILE A 70 5.62 16.35 9.98
CA ILE A 70 6.91 16.86 10.46
C ILE A 70 7.82 15.65 10.61
N SER A 71 8.88 15.60 9.82
CA SER A 71 9.96 14.62 9.97
C SER A 71 11.13 15.26 10.71
N VAL A 72 11.76 14.50 11.58
CA VAL A 72 13.04 14.85 12.21
C VAL A 72 13.94 13.64 12.03
N ASP A 73 14.97 13.81 11.21
CA ASP A 73 15.97 12.77 10.97
C ASP A 73 17.35 13.26 11.43
N SER A 74 18.18 12.32 11.86
CA SER A 74 19.60 12.51 12.14
C SER A 74 20.50 12.28 10.91
N ASN A 75 19.96 11.71 9.83
CA ASN A 75 20.71 11.45 8.60
C ASN A 75 21.03 12.73 7.80
N LEU A 76 21.99 12.62 6.89
CA LEU A 76 22.44 13.70 6.00
C LEU A 76 21.61 13.83 4.70
N GLN A 77 20.55 13.03 4.53
CA GLN A 77 19.72 13.14 3.32
C GLN A 77 18.97 14.47 3.28
N SER A 78 18.78 15.00 2.08
CA SER A 78 17.93 16.17 1.88
C SER A 78 16.46 15.79 2.13
N ASP A 79 15.70 16.68 2.78
CA ASP A 79 14.25 16.50 2.96
C ASP A 79 13.56 16.20 1.63
N GLU A 80 13.97 16.87 0.54
CA GLU A 80 13.40 16.67 -0.80
C GLU A 80 13.59 15.24 -1.31
N GLU A 81 14.75 14.64 -1.04
CA GLU A 81 15.07 13.27 -1.45
C GLU A 81 14.24 12.25 -0.66
N TYR A 82 14.08 12.47 0.65
CA TYR A 82 13.26 11.62 1.50
C TYR A 82 11.79 11.63 1.06
N PHE A 83 11.19 12.82 0.92
CA PHE A 83 9.79 12.93 0.48
C PHE A 83 9.57 12.42 -0.95
N ALA A 84 10.57 12.50 -1.83
CA ALA A 84 10.52 11.92 -3.17
C ALA A 84 10.61 10.38 -3.17
N SER A 85 11.21 9.78 -2.14
CA SER A 85 11.33 8.32 -1.99
C SER A 85 10.08 7.65 -1.43
N LEU A 86 9.14 8.43 -0.90
CA LEU A 86 7.93 7.90 -0.27
C LEU A 86 7.08 7.07 -1.25
N PRO A 87 6.44 5.99 -0.77
CA PRO A 87 5.53 5.21 -1.58
C PRO A 87 4.34 6.08 -2.02
N CYS A 88 3.95 5.94 -3.28
CA CYS A 88 2.82 6.66 -3.86
C CYS A 88 1.57 5.77 -3.90
N VAL A 89 0.40 6.39 -3.70
CA VAL A 89 -0.89 5.73 -3.91
C VAL A 89 -0.98 5.32 -5.38
N THR A 90 -0.95 4.01 -5.63
CA THR A 90 -1.24 3.49 -6.96
C THR A 90 -2.75 3.33 -7.02
N ASP A 91 -3.41 4.10 -7.90
CA ASP A 91 -4.76 3.76 -8.32
C ASP A 91 -4.65 2.42 -9.05
N ILE A 92 -4.85 1.33 -8.32
CA ILE A 92 -5.15 0.05 -8.94
C ILE A 92 -6.56 0.22 -9.48
N GLU A 93 -6.67 0.93 -10.61
CA GLU A 93 -7.66 0.52 -11.60
C GLU A 93 -7.38 -0.97 -11.76
N GLU A 94 -8.29 -1.82 -11.28
CA GLU A 94 -8.42 -3.18 -11.78
C GLU A 94 -8.72 -3.05 -13.27
N LYS A 95 -7.70 -2.68 -14.06
CA LYS A 95 -7.64 -3.05 -15.44
C LYS A 95 -7.57 -4.55 -15.38
N ASP A 96 -8.74 -5.17 -15.47
CA ASP A 96 -8.94 -6.39 -16.22
C ASP A 96 -8.19 -6.20 -17.55
N HIS A 97 -6.87 -6.41 -17.52
CA HIS A 97 -6.09 -6.72 -18.69
C HIS A 97 -6.55 -8.12 -19.10
N LYS A 98 -7.77 -8.21 -19.62
CA LYS A 98 -8.06 -9.17 -20.68
C LYS A 98 -7.18 -8.74 -21.84
N ASP A 99 -5.92 -9.15 -21.77
CA ASP A 99 -4.97 -9.05 -22.87
C ASP A 99 -5.44 -9.98 -23.99
N GLU A 100 -6.44 -9.54 -24.75
CA GLU A 100 -6.73 -10.07 -26.09
C GLU A 100 -5.52 -9.93 -27.03
N SER A 101 -4.52 -9.12 -26.63
CA SER A 101 -3.24 -8.95 -27.31
C SER A 101 -2.28 -10.14 -27.13
N LEU A 102 -2.35 -10.86 -26.01
CA LEU A 102 -1.47 -12.00 -25.72
C LEU A 102 -1.84 -13.24 -26.54
N SER A 103 -3.12 -13.40 -26.91
CA SER A 103 -3.55 -14.53 -27.74
C SER A 103 -3.06 -14.44 -29.20
N LYS A 104 -2.54 -13.29 -29.63
CA LYS A 104 -2.01 -13.04 -30.99
C LYS A 104 -0.50 -12.77 -31.01
N ALA A 105 0.16 -12.73 -29.85
CA ALA A 105 1.59 -12.42 -29.77
C ALA A 105 2.43 -13.66 -30.11
N ASN A 106 3.19 -13.59 -31.21
CA ASN A 106 4.17 -14.62 -31.55
C ASN A 106 5.38 -14.52 -30.59
N LEU A 107 5.36 -15.32 -29.53
CA LEU A 107 6.34 -15.29 -28.44
C LEU A 107 7.68 -15.83 -28.94
N LYS A 108 8.75 -15.02 -28.92
CA LYS A 108 10.10 -15.47 -29.35
C LYS A 108 10.87 -16.24 -28.27
N ILE A 109 10.71 -15.87 -27.00
CA ILE A 109 11.53 -16.40 -25.88
C ILE A 109 10.74 -17.43 -25.06
N ALA A 110 9.42 -17.26 -24.96
CA ALA A 110 8.50 -18.13 -24.23
C ALA A 110 7.63 -18.97 -25.17
N TRP A 111 8.12 -19.29 -26.39
CA TRP A 111 7.35 -19.96 -27.45
C TRP A 111 6.74 -21.31 -27.01
N GLN A 112 7.39 -22.05 -26.11
CA GLN A 112 6.86 -23.33 -25.62
C GLN A 112 5.57 -23.20 -24.82
N TYR A 113 5.29 -22.03 -24.25
CA TYR A 113 4.09 -21.77 -23.44
C TYR A 113 2.87 -21.38 -24.29
N GLU A 114 3.04 -21.14 -25.59
CA GLU A 114 1.96 -20.75 -26.51
C GLU A 114 0.80 -21.76 -26.54
N LYS A 115 1.09 -23.05 -26.32
CA LYS A 115 0.08 -24.12 -26.26
C LYS A 115 -0.93 -23.98 -25.11
N TYR A 116 -0.59 -23.23 -24.07
CA TYR A 116 -1.45 -22.99 -22.91
C TYR A 116 -2.26 -21.68 -23.02
N MET A 117 -2.03 -20.87 -24.06
CA MET A 117 -2.67 -19.56 -24.24
C MET A 117 -3.92 -19.60 -25.12
N LYS A 118 -4.20 -20.71 -25.81
CA LYS A 118 -5.43 -20.84 -26.61
C LYS A 118 -6.60 -21.15 -25.66
N PRO A 119 -7.72 -20.40 -25.70
CA PRO A 119 -8.90 -20.74 -24.92
C PRO A 119 -9.37 -22.13 -25.34
N THR A 120 -9.24 -23.10 -24.45
CA THR A 120 -9.82 -24.43 -24.65
C THR A 120 -11.33 -24.27 -24.61
N GLU A 121 -11.98 -24.36 -25.77
CA GLU A 121 -13.42 -24.53 -25.87
C GLU A 121 -13.78 -25.80 -25.09
N SER A 122 -14.38 -25.62 -23.91
CA SER A 122 -14.82 -26.72 -23.06
C SER A 122 -16.02 -27.40 -23.73
N THR A 123 -15.76 -28.29 -24.66
CA THR A 123 -16.76 -29.25 -25.13
C THR A 123 -16.95 -30.30 -24.03
N ARG A 124 -17.89 -30.04 -23.13
CA ARG A 124 -18.45 -31.07 -22.25
C ARG A 124 -19.31 -31.99 -23.13
N PRO A 125 -19.00 -33.29 -23.27
CA PRO A 125 -19.92 -34.22 -23.94
C PRO A 125 -21.21 -34.41 -23.10
N PRO A 126 -22.33 -34.82 -23.72
CA PRO A 126 -23.67 -34.80 -23.13
C PRO A 126 -23.84 -35.64 -21.87
#